data_AF-A0A383EVU1-F1
#
_entry.id   AF-A0A383EVU1-F1
#
_cell.length_a   1.000
_cell.length_b   1.000
_cell.length_c   1.000
_cell.angle_alpha   90.00
_cell.angle_beta   90.00
_cell.angle_gamma   90.00
#
_symmetry.space_group_name_H-M   'P 1'
#
loop_
_entity.id
_entity.type
_entity.pdbx_description
1 polymer ?
#
loop_
_entity_poly.entity_id
_entity_poly.type
_entity_poly.pdbx_seq_one_letter_code
_entity_poly.pdbx_strand_id
1 'polypeptide(L)'
;GTFSTGINIRNLHNIIFSSPSKSRIRNLQSIGRGLRLKDNESAATLYDVADDLTHNEKENYTLSHFRERINIYNEEDFNYEIHNVELK
;
A
#
# COMPACT_ATOMS: atom_id res chain seq x y z
N GLY A 1 -1.47 -7.57 13.12
CA GLY A 1 -0.17 -7.05 12.64
C GLY A 1 0.15 -5.80 13.42
N THR A 2 1.42 -5.42 13.60
CA THR A 2 1.79 -4.35 14.56
C THR A 2 1.07 -3.01 14.34
N PHE A 3 0.66 -2.69 13.11
CA PHE A 3 -0.11 -1.47 12.77
C PHE A 3 -1.63 -1.59 12.89
N SER A 4 -2.19 -2.71 13.35
CA SER A 4 -3.65 -2.91 13.45
C SER A 4 -4.28 -2.36 14.75
N THR A 5 -3.49 -1.67 15.58
CA THR A 5 -3.93 -0.99 16.82
C THR A 5 -3.30 0.40 16.89
N GLY A 6 -4.07 1.42 17.31
CA GLY A 6 -3.76 2.86 17.18
C GLY A 6 -2.32 3.31 17.49
N ILE A 7 -1.49 3.37 16.45
CA ILE A 7 -0.15 3.97 16.51
C ILE A 7 -0.27 5.43 16.08
N ASN A 8 0.26 6.36 16.89
CA ASN A 8 0.34 7.77 16.56
C ASN A 8 1.68 8.09 15.88
N ILE A 9 1.69 8.18 14.55
CA ILE A 9 2.88 8.55 13.78
C ILE A 9 2.72 10.01 13.34
N ARG A 10 3.44 10.90 14.02
CA ARG A 10 3.27 12.36 13.88
C ARG A 10 3.78 12.95 12.56
N ASN A 11 4.74 12.29 11.90
CA ASN A 11 5.39 12.74 10.67
C ASN A 11 5.59 11.53 9.74
N LEU A 12 4.51 11.12 9.05
CA LEU A 12 4.56 10.01 8.11
C LEU A 12 4.50 10.55 6.69
N HIS A 13 5.65 10.59 6.02
CA HIS A 13 5.77 11.10 4.65
C HIS A 13 5.82 9.98 3.62
N ASN A 14 6.36 8.82 3.99
CA ASN A 14 6.54 7.68 3.09
C ASN A 14 6.16 6.39 3.81
N ILE A 15 5.39 5.54 3.12
CA ILE A 15 5.01 4.19 3.57
C ILE A 15 5.46 3.23 2.48
N ILE A 16 6.10 2.12 2.86
CA ILE A 16 6.53 1.09 1.91
C ILE A 16 5.86 -0.22 2.27
N PHE A 17 5.09 -0.79 1.34
CA PHE A 17 4.60 -2.15 1.44
C PHE A 17 5.54 -3.07 0.67
N SER A 18 6.22 -3.94 1.41
CA SER A 18 7.18 -4.92 0.88
C SER A 18 6.70 -6.37 1.04
N SER A 19 5.44 -6.58 1.44
CA SER A 19 4.91 -7.90 1.75
C SER A 19 3.51 -8.10 1.15
N PRO A 20 3.20 -9.29 0.63
CA PRO A 20 1.93 -9.60 -0.02
C PRO A 20 0.80 -9.80 1.00
N SER A 21 0.29 -8.72 1.57
CA SER A 21 -0.74 -8.81 2.61
C SER A 21 -1.99 -8.01 2.25
N LYS A 22 -3.13 -8.71 2.12
CA LYS A 22 -4.45 -8.11 1.85
C LYS A 22 -4.88 -7.07 2.89
N SER A 23 -4.50 -7.24 4.16
CA SER A 23 -5.01 -6.44 5.29
C SER A 23 -4.40 -5.04 5.43
N ARG A 24 -3.38 -4.65 4.66
CA ARG A 24 -2.64 -3.40 4.93
C ARG A 24 -3.28 -2.12 4.38
N ILE A 25 -4.20 -2.21 3.42
CA ILE A 25 -5.00 -1.06 2.96
C ILE A 25 -5.96 -0.57 4.05
N ARG A 26 -6.60 -1.48 4.80
CA ARG A 26 -7.43 -1.12 5.95
C ARG A 26 -6.63 -0.42 7.07
N ASN A 27 -5.34 -0.76 7.17
CA ASN A 27 -4.41 -0.03 8.05
C ASN A 27 -4.07 1.36 7.48
N LEU A 28 -3.94 1.52 6.16
CA LEU A 28 -3.80 2.85 5.53
C LEU A 28 -5.00 3.75 5.81
N GLN A 29 -6.23 3.25 5.78
CA GLN A 29 -7.40 4.03 6.19
C GLN A 29 -7.33 4.45 7.67
N SER A 30 -6.79 3.58 8.53
CA SER A 30 -6.59 3.88 9.96
C SER A 30 -5.47 4.91 10.19
N ILE A 31 -4.41 4.87 9.36
CA ILE A 31 -3.32 5.84 9.32
C ILE A 31 -3.80 7.18 8.74
N GLY A 32 -4.61 7.17 7.68
CA GLY A 32 -5.20 8.34 7.02
C GLY A 32 -6.12 9.14 7.94
N ARG A 33 -6.82 8.47 8.87
CA ARG A 33 -7.55 9.15 9.96
C ARG A 33 -6.61 9.86 10.94
N GLY A 34 -5.42 9.33 11.21
CA GLY A 34 -4.38 9.98 12.02
C GLY A 34 -3.67 11.13 11.32
N LEU A 35 -3.52 11.05 9.99
CA LEU A 35 -2.92 12.11 9.15
C LEU A 35 -3.80 13.38 9.06
N ARG A 36 -5.13 13.26 9.19
CA ARG A 36 -6.08 14.39 9.11
C ARG A 36 -5.94 15.45 10.21
N LEU A 37 -5.27 15.15 11.32
CA LEU A 37 -5.29 15.99 12.53
C LEU A 37 -4.15 17.02 12.63
N LYS A 38 -3.29 17.15 11.61
CA LYS A 38 -2.17 18.09 11.67
C LYS A 38 -2.26 19.15 10.57
N ASP A 39 -2.32 20.41 11.00
CA ASP A 39 -2.16 21.60 10.18
C ASP A 39 -0.86 21.51 9.35
N ASN A 40 -0.98 21.91 8.08
CA ASN A 40 0.03 22.00 7.03
C ASN A 40 0.41 20.68 6.32
N GLU A 41 -0.09 20.53 5.09
CA GLU A 41 0.53 19.78 3.98
C GLU A 41 1.07 18.37 4.30
N SER A 42 0.38 17.60 5.15
CA SER A 42 0.77 16.22 5.45
C SER A 42 0.36 15.25 4.33
N ALA A 43 0.99 15.39 3.16
CA ALA A 43 0.93 14.37 2.11
C ALA A 43 1.86 13.20 2.46
N ALA A 44 1.33 11.98 2.43
CA ALA A 44 2.10 10.76 2.59
C ALA A 44 2.07 9.97 1.28
N THR A 45 3.24 9.54 0.80
CA THR A 45 3.37 8.71 -0.40
C THR A 45 3.43 7.24 0.02
N LEU A 46 2.60 6.41 -0.61
CA LEU A 46 2.66 4.95 -0.45
C LEU A 46 3.40 4.34 -1.64
N TYR A 47 4.46 3.60 -1.37
CA TYR A 47 5.12 2.72 -2.32
C TYR A 47 4.64 1.29 -2.08
N ASP A 48 3.88 0.75 -3.02
CA ASP A 48 3.42 -0.64 -2.98
C ASP A 48 4.29 -1.49 -3.91
N VAL A 49 5.12 -2.34 -3.32
CA VAL A 49 6.04 -3.20 -4.06
C VAL A 49 5.47 -4.61 -4.11
N ALA A 50 5.40 -5.15 -5.32
CA ALA A 50 4.93 -6.50 -5.58
C ALA A 50 5.92 -7.23 -6.50
N ASP A 51 6.30 -8.43 -6.11
CA ASP A 51 7.13 -9.30 -6.95
C ASP A 51 6.25 -10.10 -7.91
N ASP A 52 6.57 -10.04 -9.20
CA ASP A 52 6.08 -10.99 -10.19
C ASP A 52 7.04 -12.18 -10.25
N LEU A 53 6.66 -13.26 -9.56
CA LEU A 53 7.38 -14.54 -9.56
C LEU A 53 6.52 -15.62 -10.22
N THR A 54 5.72 -15.22 -11.20
CA THR A 54 4.87 -16.15 -11.96
C THR A 54 5.74 -17.21 -12.62
N HIS A 55 5.40 -18.48 -12.41
CA HIS A 55 6.09 -19.61 -13.03
C HIS A 55 5.11 -20.38 -13.91
N ASN A 56 5.41 -20.42 -15.21
CA ASN A 56 4.50 -20.91 -16.25
C ASN A 56 3.16 -20.13 -16.20
N GLU A 57 2.05 -20.83 -15.98
CA GLU A 57 0.71 -20.23 -15.86
C GLU A 57 0.31 -19.99 -14.39
N LYS A 58 1.19 -20.34 -13.43
CA LYS A 58 0.88 -20.22 -12.02
C LYS A 58 1.39 -18.91 -11.46
N GLU A 59 0.46 -18.00 -11.24
CA GLU A 59 0.69 -16.73 -10.56
C GLU A 59 1.01 -16.93 -9.07
N ASN A 60 1.92 -16.10 -8.55
CA ASN A 60 2.25 -16.08 -7.13
C ASN A 60 1.24 -15.26 -6.30
N TYR A 61 1.16 -15.53 -5.00
CA TYR A 61 0.23 -14.85 -4.10
C TYR A 61 0.44 -13.33 -4.05
N THR A 62 1.67 -12.84 -4.25
CA THR A 62 1.97 -11.41 -4.25
C THR A 62 1.26 -10.68 -5.38
N LEU A 63 1.31 -11.22 -6.60
CA LEU A 63 0.70 -10.60 -7.77
C LEU A 63 -0.83 -10.63 -7.70
N SER A 64 -1.41 -11.74 -7.25
CA SER A 64 -2.87 -11.82 -7.03
C SER A 64 -3.35 -10.83 -5.96
N HIS A 65 -2.61 -10.67 -4.86
CA HIS A 65 -2.91 -9.65 -3.86
C HIS A 65 -2.68 -8.23 -4.36
N PHE A 66 -1.74 -8.02 -5.27
CA PHE A 66 -1.51 -6.69 -5.87
C PHE A 66 -2.70 -6.27 -6.72
N ARG A 67 -3.27 -7.18 -7.53
CA ARG A 67 -4.50 -6.92 -8.30
C ARG A 67 -5.69 -6.57 -7.40
N GLU A 68 -5.87 -7.29 -6.30
CA GLU A 68 -6.91 -6.95 -5.32
C GLU A 68 -6.69 -5.55 -4.70
N ARG A 69 -5.44 -5.13 -4.48
CA ARG A 69 -5.14 -3.79 -3.96
C ARG A 69 -5.40 -2.69 -4.99
N ILE A 70 -5.10 -2.91 -6.28
CA ILE A 70 -5.46 -1.99 -7.36
C ILE A 70 -6.96 -1.70 -7.37
N ASN A 71 -7.80 -2.73 -7.20
CA ASN A 71 -9.25 -2.52 -7.11
C ASN A 71 -9.63 -1.59 -5.96
N ILE A 72 -9.01 -1.77 -4.79
CA ILE A 72 -9.26 -0.87 -3.64
C ILE A 72 -8.75 0.55 -3.91
N TYR A 73 -7.62 0.69 -4.60
CA TYR A 73 -7.12 2.01 -5.00
C TYR A 73 -8.08 2.75 -5.93
N ASN A 74 -8.71 2.02 -6.86
CA ASN A 74 -9.74 2.56 -7.73
C ASN A 74 -11.03 2.88 -6.96
N GLU A 75 -11.49 2.00 -6.06
CA GLU A 75 -12.70 2.22 -5.26
C GLU A 75 -12.60 3.43 -4.32
N GLU A 76 -11.39 3.73 -3.83
CA GLU A 76 -11.12 4.85 -2.93
C GLU A 76 -10.65 6.12 -3.68
N ASP A 77 -10.68 6.12 -5.02
CA ASP A 77 -10.24 7.21 -5.90
C ASP A 77 -8.82 7.74 -5.56
N PHE A 78 -7.90 6.84 -5.20
CA PHE A 78 -6.50 7.23 -4.98
C PHE A 78 -5.80 7.53 -6.29
N ASN A 79 -4.98 8.60 -6.30
CA ASN A 79 -4.03 8.84 -7.37
C ASN A 79 -2.85 7.87 -7.23
N TYR A 80 -2.60 7.03 -8.23
CA TYR A 80 -1.47 6.11 -8.27
C TYR A 80 -0.90 5.96 -9.67
N GLU A 81 0.36 5.57 -9.74
CA GLU A 81 1.06 5.19 -10.97
C GLU A 81 1.66 3.79 -10.77
N ILE A 82 1.65 2.96 -11.82
CA ILE A 82 2.25 1.62 -11.79
C ILE A 82 3.55 1.66 -12.59
N HIS A 83 4.66 1.32 -11.94
CA HIS A 83 5.97 1.20 -12.58
C HIS A 83 6.44 -0.25 -12.56
N ASN A 84 6.60 -0.84 -13.74
CA ASN A 84 7.22 -2.16 -13.88
C ASN A 84 8.74 -2.00 -13.96
N VAL A 85 9.47 -2.67 -13.07
CA VAL A 85 10.93 -2.64 -13.02
C VAL A 85 11.45 -4.03 -13.36
N GLU A 86 12.17 -4.15 -14.47
CA GLU A 86 12.90 -5.38 -14.81
C GLU A 86 14.17 -5.47 -13.97
N LEU A 87 14.41 -6.64 -13.38
CA LEU A 87 15.67 -6.92 -12.69
C LEU A 87 16.74 -7.22 -13.75
N LYS A 88 17.81 -6.39 -13.75
CA LYS A 88 18.99 -6.55 -14.61
C LYS A 88 19.94 -7.63 -14.12
#